data_AF-A0A1Q8YF66-F1
#
_entry.id   AF-A0A1Q8YF66-F1
#
_cell.length_a   1.000
_cell.length_b   1.000
_cell.length_c   1.000
_cell.angle_alpha   90.00
_cell.angle_beta   90.00
_cell.angle_gamma   90.00
#
_symmetry.space_group_name_H-M   'P 1'
#
loop_
_entity.id
_entity.type
_entity.pdbx_description
1 polymer ?
#
loop_
_entity_poly.entity_id
_entity_poly.type
_entity_poly.pdbx_seq_one_letter_code
_entity_poly.pdbx_strand_id
1 'polypeptide(L)'
;MKSMEALKIHDLTFAQFALAMVPCWGIYQTNGLDVQPSTAQWLASLWDSADKRVTISINWQDTPLKDELPPAALTYRFNDLSLQASALALGLDAGVHADLRLVAELMATRNAWFSAIDHHCGQSDELLSNDVAQDYVRLSCNWLQHPWVRVSVRRYKMEQANAKALLAKNPTAAPEMSSNPLWPSTQVIYGRCDPLTPQEEAQHQAKLDGIDYWITKFEYADKCWSSEFDIYAWEAQCDMDVANRKITGLQEIIDKQQALIREFERVIKVNKRREAEINGTDKSGRPPKLVERQEVTLKFTVRWVQSLMDTLQVSSCAKLEETICGSSQRNWSRWLSAQAVPTSKSFAILQASKITRGRYEGQPLQAVQTTPASADMLKLIRLTGVALKQSASA
;
A
#
# COMPACT_ATOMS: atom_id res chain seq x y z
N MET A 1 -33.93 13.77 -29.46
CA MET A 1 -32.58 14.15 -28.98
C MET A 1 -32.11 15.32 -29.83
N LYS A 2 -32.02 16.52 -29.23
CA LYS A 2 -31.40 17.68 -29.88
C LYS A 2 -29.93 17.35 -30.14
N SER A 3 -29.39 17.78 -31.29
CA SER A 3 -27.98 17.63 -31.63
C SER A 3 -27.11 18.05 -30.45
N MET A 4 -26.14 17.22 -30.06
CA MET A 4 -25.03 17.66 -29.23
C MET A 4 -24.31 18.76 -30.01
N GLU A 5 -24.66 20.01 -29.73
CA GLU A 5 -23.76 21.13 -29.96
C GLU A 5 -22.40 20.74 -29.38
N ALA A 6 -21.32 21.03 -30.11
CA ALA A 6 -19.96 20.69 -29.71
C ALA A 6 -19.71 21.20 -28.27
N LEU A 7 -19.67 20.28 -27.31
CA LEU A 7 -19.39 20.59 -25.92
C LEU A 7 -17.95 21.10 -25.85
N LYS A 8 -17.80 22.41 -25.70
CA LYS A 8 -16.51 23.07 -25.51
C LYS A 8 -15.99 22.76 -24.10
N ILE A 9 -14.78 22.20 -23.98
CA ILE A 9 -14.25 21.75 -22.67
C ILE A 9 -14.16 22.89 -21.65
N HIS A 10 -13.91 24.13 -22.09
CA HIS A 10 -13.77 25.30 -21.23
C HIS A 10 -15.09 25.77 -20.58
N ASP A 11 -16.23 25.26 -21.06
CA ASP A 11 -17.55 25.50 -20.46
C ASP A 11 -17.96 24.38 -19.49
N LEU A 12 -17.15 23.31 -19.39
CA LEU A 12 -17.44 22.15 -18.56
C LEU A 12 -16.85 22.30 -17.15
N THR A 13 -17.72 22.22 -16.15
CA THR A 13 -17.29 21.94 -14.77
C THR A 13 -16.45 20.67 -14.70
N PHE A 14 -15.59 20.55 -13.70
CA PHE A 14 -14.72 19.38 -13.58
C PHE A 14 -15.51 18.07 -13.51
N ALA A 15 -16.68 18.08 -12.88
CA ALA A 15 -17.55 16.93 -12.80
C ALA A 15 -18.12 16.51 -14.16
N GLN A 16 -18.54 17.47 -15.00
CA GLN A 16 -19.04 17.19 -16.35
C GLN A 16 -17.94 16.67 -17.26
N PHE A 17 -16.76 17.30 -17.20
CA PHE A 17 -15.58 16.81 -17.90
C PHE A 17 -15.25 15.38 -17.49
N ALA A 18 -15.12 15.11 -16.20
CA ALA A 18 -14.74 13.80 -15.70
C ALA A 18 -15.75 12.69 -16.08
N LEU A 19 -17.04 13.01 -16.23
CA LEU A 19 -18.06 12.08 -16.72
C LEU A 19 -17.93 11.80 -18.23
N ALA A 20 -17.52 12.79 -19.02
CA ALA A 20 -17.31 12.64 -20.46
C ALA A 20 -16.00 11.89 -20.80
N MET A 21 -15.07 11.81 -19.85
CA MET A 21 -13.72 11.29 -20.05
C MET A 21 -13.55 9.79 -19.74
N VAL A 22 -14.62 9.04 -19.44
CA VAL A 22 -14.53 7.62 -19.05
C VAL A 22 -13.93 6.77 -20.20
N PRO A 23 -12.70 6.21 -20.07
CA PRO A 23 -12.04 5.48 -21.16
C PRO A 23 -11.96 3.96 -20.95
N CYS A 24 -11.58 3.27 -22.03
CA CYS A 24 -11.08 1.89 -22.10
C CYS A 24 -9.55 1.86 -21.86
N TRP A 25 -8.99 0.77 -21.31
CA TRP A 25 -7.67 0.80 -20.63
C TRP A 25 -6.66 -0.20 -21.20
N GLY A 26 -5.38 0.18 -21.22
CA GLY A 26 -4.23 -0.72 -21.40
C GLY A 26 -3.28 -0.63 -20.21
N ILE A 27 -3.05 -1.74 -19.51
CA ILE A 27 -1.99 -1.85 -18.49
C ILE A 27 -0.72 -2.30 -19.20
N TYR A 28 0.35 -1.50 -19.12
CA TYR A 28 1.65 -1.85 -19.66
C TYR A 28 2.65 -1.99 -18.52
N GLN A 29 3.12 -3.22 -18.25
CA GLN A 29 4.32 -3.42 -17.46
C GLN A 29 5.53 -3.13 -18.35
N THR A 30 6.06 -1.91 -18.26
CA THR A 30 7.30 -1.57 -18.98
C THR A 30 8.50 -2.04 -18.17
N ASN A 31 8.92 -3.29 -18.37
CA ASN A 31 10.36 -3.55 -18.43
C ASN A 31 10.74 -3.25 -19.87
N GLY A 32 11.34 -2.08 -20.12
CA GLY A 32 11.51 -1.54 -21.47
C GLY A 32 11.99 -2.58 -22.48
N LEU A 33 11.06 -3.05 -23.33
CA LEU A 33 11.23 -3.77 -24.60
C LEU A 33 9.83 -4.27 -25.01
N ASP A 34 9.30 -3.73 -26.11
CA ASP A 34 8.12 -4.25 -26.79
C ASP A 34 8.43 -5.66 -27.31
N VAL A 35 8.10 -6.70 -26.54
CA VAL A 35 8.18 -8.10 -27.00
C VAL A 35 6.96 -8.87 -26.49
N GLN A 36 6.27 -9.50 -27.45
CA GLN A 36 5.15 -10.43 -27.25
C GLN A 36 5.44 -11.44 -26.11
N PRO A 37 4.54 -11.63 -25.13
CA PRO A 37 4.84 -12.45 -23.98
C PRO A 37 4.63 -13.93 -24.31
N SER A 38 5.73 -14.70 -24.27
CA SER A 38 5.65 -16.14 -24.01
C SER A 38 5.82 -16.38 -22.51
N THR A 39 5.13 -17.41 -22.00
CA THR A 39 5.01 -17.78 -20.58
C THR A 39 6.35 -17.97 -19.85
N ALA A 40 7.46 -18.12 -20.58
CA ALA A 40 8.81 -18.23 -20.04
C ALA A 40 9.42 -16.91 -19.54
N GLN A 41 9.00 -15.75 -20.05
CA GLN A 41 9.51 -14.44 -19.60
C GLN A 41 8.88 -13.96 -18.28
N TRP A 42 7.68 -14.44 -17.94
CA TRP A 42 7.02 -14.13 -16.66
C TRP A 42 7.85 -14.66 -15.47
N LEU A 43 8.44 -15.85 -15.59
CA LEU A 43 9.31 -16.42 -14.57
C LEU A 43 10.66 -15.70 -14.46
N ALA A 44 11.20 -15.18 -15.56
CA ALA A 44 12.41 -14.35 -15.52
C ALA A 44 12.15 -12.96 -14.88
N SER A 45 10.96 -12.38 -15.11
CA SER A 45 10.54 -11.11 -14.50
C SER A 45 10.29 -11.18 -12.99
N LEU A 46 10.14 -12.40 -12.43
CA LEU A 46 9.97 -12.59 -10.99
C LEU A 46 11.28 -12.43 -10.21
N TRP A 47 12.45 -12.55 -10.84
CA TRP A 47 13.74 -12.65 -10.14
C TRP A 47 14.59 -11.38 -10.06
N ASP A 48 14.33 -10.35 -10.87
CA ASP A 48 15.16 -9.13 -10.83
C ASP A 48 14.57 -8.09 -9.86
N SER A 49 15.24 -7.90 -8.72
CA SER A 49 14.71 -7.26 -7.51
C SER A 49 15.11 -5.79 -7.33
N ALA A 50 15.68 -5.16 -8.37
CA ALA A 50 16.21 -3.81 -8.25
C ALA A 50 15.30 -2.70 -8.81
N ASP A 51 14.36 -2.98 -9.72
CA ASP A 51 13.58 -1.89 -10.37
C ASP A 51 12.17 -2.30 -10.87
N LYS A 52 11.44 -3.17 -10.16
CA LYS A 52 10.04 -3.50 -10.50
C LYS A 52 9.07 -2.40 -10.09
N ARG A 53 9.17 -1.25 -10.76
CA ARG A 53 8.21 -0.16 -10.63
C ARG A 53 7.04 -0.43 -11.56
N VAL A 54 5.84 -0.57 -11.02
CA VAL A 54 4.65 -0.66 -11.85
C VAL A 54 4.31 0.74 -12.35
N THR A 55 4.27 0.90 -13.68
CA THR A 55 3.87 2.16 -14.31
C THR A 55 2.42 2.03 -14.78
N ILE A 56 1.56 2.92 -14.29
CA ILE A 56 0.16 3.01 -14.69
C ILE A 56 0.05 4.08 -15.77
N SER A 57 -0.42 3.71 -16.96
CA SER A 57 -0.62 4.62 -18.08
C SER A 57 -2.11 4.81 -18.34
N ILE A 58 -2.55 6.08 -18.43
CA ILE A 58 -3.92 6.43 -18.78
C ILE A 58 -3.91 7.08 -20.16
N ASN A 59 -4.65 6.52 -21.12
CA ASN A 59 -4.75 6.99 -22.50
C ASN A 59 -6.17 7.49 -22.80
N TRP A 60 -6.27 8.70 -23.35
CA TRP A 60 -7.50 9.45 -23.56
C TRP A 60 -7.82 9.59 -25.06
N GLN A 61 -7.05 8.92 -25.93
CA GLN A 61 -7.19 8.98 -27.39
C GLN A 61 -8.53 8.46 -27.92
N ASP A 62 -9.22 7.58 -27.19
CA ASP A 62 -10.50 7.00 -27.61
C ASP A 62 -11.71 7.70 -26.98
N THR A 63 -11.51 8.87 -26.37
CA THR A 63 -12.57 9.57 -25.64
C THR A 63 -13.31 10.58 -26.53
N PRO A 64 -14.59 10.90 -26.22
CA PRO A 64 -15.36 11.89 -26.96
C PRO A 64 -14.75 13.30 -26.98
N LEU A 65 -13.85 13.58 -26.02
CA LEU A 65 -13.21 14.87 -25.83
C LEU A 65 -11.76 14.90 -26.35
N LYS A 66 -11.29 13.87 -27.06
CA LYS A 66 -9.89 13.78 -27.53
C LYS A 66 -9.47 14.98 -28.39
N ASP A 67 -10.37 15.48 -29.23
CA ASP A 67 -10.06 16.51 -30.24
C ASP A 67 -10.00 17.91 -29.61
N GLU A 68 -10.57 18.06 -28.41
CA GLU A 68 -10.57 19.28 -27.61
C GLU A 68 -9.42 19.30 -26.58
N LEU A 69 -8.70 18.18 -26.42
CA LEU A 69 -7.57 18.07 -25.50
C LEU A 69 -6.24 18.38 -26.21
N PRO A 70 -5.33 19.11 -25.57
CA PRO A 70 -3.99 19.29 -26.14
C PRO A 70 -3.27 17.93 -26.19
N PRO A 71 -2.37 17.69 -27.16
CA PRO A 71 -1.71 16.39 -27.32
C PRO A 71 -1.00 15.86 -26.06
N ALA A 72 -0.45 16.76 -25.24
CA ALA A 72 0.19 16.42 -23.97
C ALA A 72 -0.78 15.90 -22.90
N ALA A 73 -2.08 16.20 -23.01
CA ALA A 73 -3.12 15.75 -22.10
C ALA A 73 -3.78 14.42 -22.51
N LEU A 74 -3.38 13.85 -23.66
CA LEU A 74 -3.95 12.60 -24.14
C LEU A 74 -3.35 11.36 -23.47
N THR A 75 -2.19 11.48 -22.81
CA THR A 75 -1.54 10.34 -22.16
C THR A 75 -0.82 10.76 -20.88
N TYR A 76 -1.16 10.11 -19.78
CA TYR A 76 -0.48 10.28 -18.49
C TYR A 76 0.16 8.98 -18.04
N ARG A 77 1.36 9.09 -17.45
CA ARG A 77 2.07 7.95 -16.88
C ARG A 77 2.44 8.24 -15.43
N PHE A 78 2.11 7.30 -14.54
CA PHE A 78 2.37 7.41 -13.12
C PHE A 78 3.16 6.22 -12.62
N ASN A 79 4.12 6.49 -11.75
CA ASN A 79 4.84 5.46 -11.02
C ASN A 79 4.05 5.10 -9.75
N ASP A 80 3.93 3.80 -9.44
CA ASP A 80 3.26 3.31 -8.23
C ASP A 80 3.67 4.05 -6.94
N LEU A 81 4.97 4.27 -6.69
CA LEU A 81 5.47 5.01 -5.51
C LEU A 81 4.94 6.46 -5.46
N SER A 82 4.81 7.12 -6.61
CA SER A 82 4.29 8.49 -6.68
C SER A 82 2.80 8.60 -6.32
N LEU A 83 2.07 7.48 -6.43
CA LEU A 83 0.63 7.42 -6.16
C LEU A 83 0.32 7.05 -4.69
N GLN A 84 1.25 6.40 -3.98
CA GLN A 84 1.02 5.88 -2.62
C GLN A 84 0.60 6.96 -1.62
N ALA A 85 1.25 8.13 -1.66
CA ALA A 85 0.92 9.22 -0.75
C ALA A 85 -0.52 9.72 -0.96
N SER A 86 -0.93 9.86 -2.22
CA SER A 86 -2.30 10.25 -2.59
C SER A 86 -3.31 9.16 -2.25
N ALA A 87 -2.97 7.88 -2.43
CA ALA A 87 -3.80 6.74 -2.04
C ALA A 87 -4.12 6.76 -0.54
N LEU A 88 -3.08 6.88 0.29
CA LEU A 88 -3.24 6.96 1.74
C LEU A 88 -4.08 8.18 2.16
N ALA A 89 -3.86 9.33 1.53
CA ALA A 89 -4.62 10.55 1.84
C ALA A 89 -6.11 10.45 1.47
N LEU A 90 -6.47 9.63 0.47
CA LEU A 90 -7.86 9.30 0.12
C LEU A 90 -8.44 8.15 0.96
N GLY A 91 -7.65 7.61 1.89
CA GLY A 91 -8.00 6.46 2.73
C GLY A 91 -8.13 5.16 1.93
N LEU A 92 -7.35 5.00 0.87
CA LEU A 92 -7.23 3.80 0.05
C LEU A 92 -5.96 3.03 0.46
N ASP A 93 -5.87 1.76 0.07
CA ASP A 93 -4.71 0.91 0.40
C ASP A 93 -3.60 1.07 -0.63
N ALA A 94 -2.44 1.60 -0.19
CA ALA A 94 -1.27 1.81 -1.04
C ALA A 94 -0.62 0.51 -1.53
N GLY A 95 -0.92 -0.64 -0.93
CA GLY A 95 -0.46 -1.96 -1.37
C GLY A 95 -1.38 -2.62 -2.41
N VAL A 96 -2.56 -2.06 -2.67
CA VAL A 96 -3.56 -2.63 -3.59
C VAL A 96 -3.46 -1.93 -4.95
N HIS A 97 -3.10 -2.69 -5.99
CA HIS A 97 -2.93 -2.15 -7.34
C HIS A 97 -4.21 -1.49 -7.90
N ALA A 98 -5.39 -2.05 -7.60
CA ALA A 98 -6.67 -1.46 -8.01
C ALA A 98 -6.90 -0.06 -7.40
N ASP A 99 -6.48 0.13 -6.15
CA ASP A 99 -6.59 1.40 -5.44
C ASP A 99 -5.62 2.44 -6.00
N LEU A 100 -4.38 2.04 -6.29
CA LEU A 100 -3.40 2.90 -6.98
C LEU A 100 -3.87 3.29 -8.39
N ARG A 101 -4.54 2.38 -9.09
CA ARG A 101 -5.14 2.65 -10.39
C ARG A 101 -6.20 3.75 -10.28
N LEU A 102 -7.16 3.63 -9.35
CA LEU A 102 -8.16 4.70 -9.15
C LEU A 102 -7.50 6.06 -8.89
N VAL A 103 -6.43 6.10 -8.10
CA VAL A 103 -5.70 7.34 -7.81
C VAL A 103 -5.08 7.93 -9.08
N ALA A 104 -4.45 7.09 -9.91
CA ALA A 104 -3.91 7.49 -11.21
C ALA A 104 -5.00 8.04 -12.13
N GLU A 105 -6.20 7.45 -12.13
CA GLU A 105 -7.36 7.91 -12.90
C GLU A 105 -7.80 9.31 -12.46
N LEU A 106 -8.00 9.51 -11.16
CA LEU A 106 -8.39 10.80 -10.61
C LEU A 106 -7.36 11.89 -10.91
N MET A 107 -6.06 11.55 -10.82
CA MET A 107 -4.97 12.48 -11.13
C MET A 107 -4.86 12.77 -12.63
N ALA A 108 -4.98 11.77 -13.50
CA ALA A 108 -5.01 11.96 -14.95
C ALA A 108 -6.17 12.88 -15.34
N THR A 109 -7.36 12.64 -14.77
CA THR A 109 -8.55 13.45 -15.04
C THR A 109 -8.39 14.89 -14.62
N ARG A 110 -7.86 15.12 -13.42
CA ARG A 110 -7.49 16.46 -12.96
C ARG A 110 -6.52 17.13 -13.93
N ASN A 111 -5.43 16.46 -14.29
CA ASN A 111 -4.37 17.06 -15.10
C ASN A 111 -4.82 17.33 -16.54
N ALA A 112 -5.64 16.46 -17.11
CA ALA A 112 -6.21 16.65 -18.44
C ALA A 112 -7.14 17.85 -18.48
N TRP A 113 -7.99 18.00 -17.47
CA TRP A 113 -8.88 19.16 -17.36
C TRP A 113 -8.10 20.46 -17.17
N PHE A 114 -7.08 20.47 -16.32
CA PHE A 114 -6.18 21.62 -16.18
C PHE A 114 -5.51 21.99 -17.50
N SER A 115 -4.97 20.99 -18.20
CA SER A 115 -4.31 21.22 -19.48
C SER A 115 -5.27 21.79 -20.52
N ALA A 116 -6.54 21.37 -20.52
CA ALA A 116 -7.55 21.89 -21.42
C ALA A 116 -7.90 23.36 -21.11
N ILE A 117 -8.05 23.71 -19.83
CA ILE A 117 -8.30 25.08 -19.39
C ILE A 117 -7.10 25.97 -19.69
N ASP A 118 -5.89 25.55 -19.34
CA ASP A 118 -4.68 26.32 -19.57
C ASP A 118 -4.45 26.54 -21.07
N HIS A 119 -4.76 25.53 -21.91
CA HIS A 119 -4.70 25.65 -23.36
C HIS A 119 -5.71 26.67 -23.89
N HIS A 120 -6.96 26.64 -23.40
CA HIS A 120 -7.99 27.59 -23.80
C HIS A 120 -7.65 29.03 -23.39
N CYS A 121 -7.25 29.25 -22.13
CA CYS A 121 -6.83 30.56 -21.64
C CYS A 121 -5.58 31.10 -22.35
N GLY A 122 -4.75 30.23 -22.92
CA GLY A 122 -3.60 30.62 -23.74
C GLY A 122 -3.97 31.00 -25.19
N GLN A 123 -5.16 30.63 -25.66
CA GLN A 123 -5.63 30.85 -27.03
C GLN A 123 -6.77 31.87 -27.14
N SER A 124 -7.46 32.17 -26.04
CA SER A 124 -8.64 33.04 -26.00
C SER A 124 -8.55 34.00 -24.82
N ASP A 125 -9.01 35.24 -25.02
CA ASP A 125 -9.20 36.23 -23.95
C ASP A 125 -10.55 36.06 -23.22
N GLU A 126 -11.32 35.01 -23.55
CA GLU A 126 -12.60 34.71 -22.92
C GLU A 126 -12.42 34.31 -21.44
N LEU A 127 -13.26 34.89 -20.58
CA LEU A 127 -13.25 34.58 -19.15
C LEU A 127 -13.94 33.24 -18.89
N LEU A 128 -13.32 32.41 -18.06
CA LEU A 128 -13.93 31.17 -17.56
C LEU A 128 -15.23 31.47 -16.81
N SER A 129 -16.19 30.55 -16.90
CA SER A 129 -17.39 30.61 -16.06
C SER A 129 -17.01 30.52 -14.57
N ASN A 130 -17.84 31.10 -13.70
CA ASN A 130 -17.58 31.13 -12.26
C ASN A 130 -17.44 29.72 -11.67
N ASP A 131 -18.24 28.76 -12.14
CA ASP A 131 -18.20 27.37 -11.67
C ASP A 131 -16.89 26.68 -12.08
N VAL A 132 -16.43 26.90 -13.32
CA VAL A 132 -15.14 26.38 -13.82
C VAL A 132 -13.98 27.02 -13.07
N ALA A 133 -14.02 28.32 -12.81
CA ALA A 133 -13.00 29.02 -12.03
C ALA A 133 -12.93 28.51 -10.57
N GLN A 134 -14.07 28.25 -9.94
CA GLN A 134 -14.13 27.68 -8.59
C GLN A 134 -13.55 26.27 -8.52
N ASP A 135 -13.91 25.40 -9.48
CA ASP A 135 -13.34 24.06 -9.59
C ASP A 135 -11.81 24.15 -9.80
N TYR A 136 -11.33 25.07 -10.64
CA TYR A 136 -9.91 25.30 -10.92
C TYR A 136 -9.13 25.66 -9.64
N VAL A 137 -9.61 26.65 -8.88
CA VAL A 137 -8.99 27.05 -7.61
C VAL A 137 -9.01 25.90 -6.61
N ARG A 138 -10.11 25.16 -6.52
CA ARG A 138 -10.24 24.07 -5.55
C ARG A 138 -9.33 22.89 -5.87
N LEU A 139 -9.21 22.54 -7.14
CA LEU A 139 -8.33 21.48 -7.63
C LEU A 139 -6.85 21.88 -7.62
N SER A 140 -6.52 23.17 -7.66
CA SER A 140 -5.13 23.62 -7.57
C SER A 140 -4.64 23.64 -6.12
N CYS A 141 -5.48 24.08 -5.17
CA CYS A 141 -5.13 24.16 -3.76
C CYS A 141 -5.27 22.84 -2.98
N ASN A 142 -6.36 22.09 -3.20
CA ASN A 142 -6.64 20.89 -2.40
C ASN A 142 -7.55 19.90 -3.15
N TRP A 143 -7.02 19.32 -4.22
CA TRP A 143 -7.78 18.43 -5.10
C TRP A 143 -8.35 17.19 -4.41
N LEU A 144 -7.70 16.70 -3.36
CA LEU A 144 -8.16 15.55 -2.57
C LEU A 144 -9.51 15.81 -1.88
N GLN A 145 -9.79 17.07 -1.56
CA GLN A 145 -11.05 17.49 -0.93
C GLN A 145 -12.12 17.93 -1.94
N HIS A 146 -11.83 17.82 -3.24
CA HIS A 146 -12.80 18.18 -4.27
C HIS A 146 -14.06 17.30 -4.16
N PRO A 147 -15.28 17.87 -4.18
CA PRO A 147 -16.53 17.12 -3.99
C PRO A 147 -16.64 15.90 -4.91
N TRP A 148 -16.32 16.07 -6.19
CA TRP A 148 -16.35 14.99 -7.17
C TRP A 148 -15.35 13.87 -6.83
N VAL A 149 -14.11 14.21 -6.45
CA VAL A 149 -13.07 13.24 -6.08
C VAL A 149 -13.53 12.40 -4.87
N ARG A 150 -14.12 13.04 -3.85
CA ARG A 150 -14.66 12.34 -2.67
C ARG A 150 -15.82 11.42 -3.02
N VAL A 151 -16.71 11.84 -3.93
CA VAL A 151 -17.82 11.01 -4.40
C VAL A 151 -17.31 9.80 -5.19
N SER A 152 -16.32 9.97 -6.06
CA SER A 152 -15.71 8.89 -6.84
C SER A 152 -15.04 7.85 -5.93
N VAL A 153 -14.27 8.29 -4.94
CA VAL A 153 -13.65 7.39 -3.95
C VAL A 153 -14.70 6.66 -3.11
N ARG A 154 -15.77 7.33 -2.68
CA ARG A 154 -16.86 6.69 -1.93
C ARG A 154 -17.57 5.64 -2.78
N ARG A 155 -17.89 5.96 -4.04
CA ARG A 155 -18.54 5.03 -4.97
C ARG A 155 -17.69 3.78 -5.18
N TYR A 156 -16.40 3.97 -5.48
CA TYR A 156 -15.46 2.86 -5.62
C TYR A 156 -15.41 1.95 -4.39
N LYS A 157 -15.37 2.52 -3.19
CA LYS A 157 -15.41 1.73 -1.94
C LYS A 157 -16.71 0.95 -1.78
N MET A 158 -17.84 1.53 -2.15
CA MET A 158 -19.14 0.85 -2.15
C MET A 158 -19.17 -0.28 -3.19
N GLU A 159 -18.65 -0.04 -4.39
CA GLU A 159 -18.56 -1.07 -5.45
C GLU A 159 -17.65 -2.22 -5.03
N GLN A 160 -16.49 -1.95 -4.41
CA GLN A 160 -15.66 -3.00 -3.85
C GLN A 160 -16.37 -3.79 -2.75
N ALA A 161 -17.10 -3.10 -1.86
CA ALA A 161 -17.86 -3.75 -0.80
C ALA A 161 -18.98 -4.63 -1.38
N ASN A 162 -19.69 -4.13 -2.40
CA ASN A 162 -20.73 -4.86 -3.11
C ASN A 162 -20.16 -6.05 -3.89
N ALA A 163 -19.03 -5.89 -4.58
CA ALA A 163 -18.35 -6.98 -5.28
C ALA A 163 -17.89 -8.07 -4.30
N LYS A 164 -17.33 -7.67 -3.15
CA LYS A 164 -16.98 -8.59 -2.06
C LYS A 164 -18.21 -9.30 -1.50
N ALA A 165 -19.33 -8.59 -1.33
CA ALA A 165 -20.59 -9.16 -0.88
C ALA A 165 -21.20 -10.13 -1.92
N LEU A 166 -21.14 -9.81 -3.22
CA LEU A 166 -21.60 -10.66 -4.31
C LEU A 166 -20.76 -11.94 -4.43
N LEU A 167 -19.43 -11.82 -4.32
CA LEU A 167 -18.51 -12.95 -4.27
C LEU A 167 -18.74 -13.83 -3.02
N ALA A 168 -19.13 -13.21 -1.89
CA ALA A 168 -19.50 -13.96 -0.68
C ALA A 168 -20.84 -14.69 -0.82
N LYS A 169 -21.80 -14.13 -1.57
CA LYS A 169 -23.14 -14.71 -1.81
C LYS A 169 -23.15 -15.83 -2.84
N ASN A 170 -22.24 -15.83 -3.83
CA ASN A 170 -22.15 -16.86 -4.88
C ASN A 170 -20.73 -17.44 -5.02
N PRO A 171 -20.33 -18.42 -4.17
CA PRO A 171 -18.99 -19.00 -4.21
C PRO A 171 -18.67 -19.82 -5.47
N THR A 172 -19.69 -20.26 -6.22
CA THR A 172 -19.54 -20.96 -7.52
C THR A 172 -19.50 -20.02 -8.73
N ALA A 173 -19.72 -18.71 -8.54
CA ALA A 173 -19.50 -17.69 -9.56
C ALA A 173 -18.15 -16.98 -9.33
N ALA A 174 -17.11 -17.75 -8.95
CA ALA A 174 -15.75 -17.28 -9.18
C ALA A 174 -15.63 -17.07 -10.70
N PRO A 175 -15.34 -15.85 -11.19
CA PRO A 175 -14.97 -15.72 -12.58
C PRO A 175 -13.75 -16.60 -12.77
N GLU A 176 -13.86 -17.63 -13.61
CA GLU A 176 -12.69 -18.28 -14.16
C GLU A 176 -11.85 -17.16 -14.76
N MET A 177 -10.75 -16.81 -14.10
CA MET A 177 -9.73 -15.98 -14.70
C MET A 177 -9.15 -16.79 -15.85
N SER A 178 -9.76 -16.63 -17.03
CA SER A 178 -9.23 -17.07 -18.30
C SER A 178 -7.81 -16.51 -18.44
N SER A 179 -6.84 -17.40 -18.60
CA SER A 179 -5.45 -17.09 -18.89
C SER A 179 -5.18 -16.89 -20.39
N ASN A 180 -6.21 -16.59 -21.19
CA ASN A 180 -6.10 -16.45 -22.64
C ASN A 180 -5.89 -14.96 -23.04
N PRO A 181 -4.75 -14.58 -23.68
CA PRO A 181 -4.41 -13.19 -23.98
C PRO A 181 -5.14 -12.59 -25.21
N LEU A 182 -6.10 -13.31 -25.77
CA LEU A 182 -6.95 -12.84 -26.86
C LEU A 182 -8.41 -13.16 -26.49
N TRP A 183 -9.06 -12.27 -25.74
CA TRP A 183 -10.42 -11.76 -26.01
C TRP A 183 -10.87 -10.80 -24.87
N PRO A 184 -11.60 -9.72 -25.20
CA PRO A 184 -11.85 -8.58 -24.32
C PRO A 184 -13.10 -8.79 -23.48
N SER A 185 -13.00 -8.68 -22.15
CA SER A 185 -14.16 -8.57 -21.27
C SER A 185 -14.74 -7.15 -21.31
N THR A 186 -15.39 -6.85 -22.43
CA THR A 186 -16.49 -5.88 -22.49
C THR A 186 -17.66 -6.36 -21.62
N GLN A 187 -18.26 -5.38 -20.93
CA GLN A 187 -19.58 -5.39 -20.25
C GLN A 187 -19.64 -5.91 -18.79
N VAL A 188 -19.34 -5.01 -17.85
CA VAL A 188 -20.18 -4.86 -16.65
C VAL A 188 -21.02 -3.60 -16.88
N ILE A 189 -22.31 -3.81 -17.12
CA ILE A 189 -23.30 -2.75 -17.31
C ILE A 189 -23.46 -1.99 -15.99
N TYR A 190 -23.31 -0.68 -16.07
CA TYR A 190 -23.59 0.27 -15.01
C TYR A 190 -25.06 0.19 -14.58
N GLY A 191 -25.30 -0.03 -13.29
CA GLY A 191 -26.58 0.28 -12.66
C GLY A 191 -26.64 1.77 -12.29
N ARG A 192 -27.13 2.60 -13.21
CA ARG A 192 -27.94 3.78 -12.90
C ARG A 192 -29.12 3.74 -13.85
N CYS A 193 -30.34 3.57 -13.31
CA CYS A 193 -31.55 3.74 -14.11
C CYS A 193 -31.68 5.22 -14.47
N ASP A 194 -31.43 5.53 -15.73
CA ASP A 194 -32.02 6.71 -16.35
C ASP A 194 -33.55 6.55 -16.33
N PRO A 195 -34.34 7.65 -16.28
CA PRO A 195 -35.77 7.56 -16.49
C PRO A 195 -36.02 6.85 -17.82
N LEU A 196 -36.83 5.79 -17.78
CA LEU A 196 -37.12 4.93 -18.91
C LEU A 196 -37.52 5.80 -20.10
N THR A 197 -36.87 5.60 -21.24
CA THR A 197 -37.32 6.23 -22.47
C THR A 197 -38.76 5.74 -22.77
N PRO A 198 -39.60 6.51 -23.48
CA PRO A 198 -40.98 6.09 -23.77
C PRO A 198 -41.10 4.70 -24.44
N GLN A 199 -40.03 4.25 -25.10
CA GLN A 199 -39.93 2.94 -25.72
C GLN A 199 -39.61 1.83 -24.70
N GLU A 200 -38.83 2.14 -23.66
CA GLU A 200 -38.53 1.25 -22.53
C GLU A 200 -39.68 1.22 -21.51
N GLU A 201 -40.42 2.32 -21.34
CA GLU A 201 -41.69 2.31 -20.58
C GLU A 201 -42.71 1.38 -21.22
N ALA A 202 -42.82 1.39 -22.55
CA ALA A 202 -43.67 0.47 -23.29
C ALA A 202 -43.22 -1.00 -23.16
N GLN A 203 -41.91 -1.27 -23.14
CA GLN A 203 -41.36 -2.62 -22.92
C GLN A 203 -41.50 -3.09 -21.46
N HIS A 204 -41.36 -2.19 -20.50
CA HIS A 204 -41.57 -2.46 -19.08
C HIS A 204 -43.04 -2.74 -18.78
N GLN A 205 -43.95 -1.96 -19.37
CA GLN A 205 -45.39 -2.20 -19.28
C GLN A 205 -45.75 -3.55 -19.92
N ALA A 206 -45.20 -3.87 -21.09
CA ALA A 206 -45.38 -5.19 -21.72
C ALA A 206 -44.84 -6.36 -20.87
N LYS A 207 -43.83 -6.14 -20.02
CA LYS A 207 -43.34 -7.14 -19.05
C LYS A 207 -44.24 -7.27 -17.82
N LEU A 208 -44.79 -6.17 -17.31
CA LEU A 208 -45.75 -6.18 -16.21
C LEU A 208 -47.08 -6.83 -16.59
N ASP A 209 -47.44 -6.74 -17.87
CA ASP A 209 -48.60 -7.42 -18.44
C ASP A 209 -48.32 -8.92 -18.74
N GLY A 210 -47.08 -9.38 -18.53
CA GLY A 210 -46.64 -10.76 -18.71
C GLY A 210 -46.85 -11.64 -17.48
N ILE A 211 -47.57 -12.75 -17.63
CA ILE A 211 -47.93 -13.66 -16.52
C ILE A 211 -46.72 -14.29 -15.81
N ASP A 212 -45.65 -14.56 -16.55
CA ASP A 212 -44.43 -15.20 -16.01
C ASP A 212 -43.71 -14.34 -14.97
N TYR A 213 -43.79 -13.01 -15.09
CA TYR A 213 -43.21 -12.08 -14.12
C TYR A 213 -43.89 -12.20 -12.75
N TRP A 214 -45.21 -12.35 -12.73
CA TRP A 214 -45.98 -12.47 -11.49
C TRP A 214 -45.82 -13.83 -10.82
N ILE A 215 -45.66 -14.91 -11.60
CA ILE A 215 -45.38 -16.26 -11.08
C ILE A 215 -44.10 -16.26 -10.22
N THR A 216 -43.01 -15.69 -10.73
CA THR A 216 -41.73 -15.61 -9.99
C THR A 216 -41.83 -14.73 -8.73
N LYS A 217 -42.66 -13.68 -8.76
CA LYS A 217 -42.90 -12.83 -7.59
C LYS A 217 -43.72 -13.54 -6.50
N PHE A 218 -44.66 -14.39 -6.89
CA PHE A 218 -45.45 -15.18 -5.95
C PHE A 218 -44.65 -16.33 -5.33
N GLU A 219 -43.77 -16.99 -6.09
CA GLU A 219 -42.85 -18.02 -5.55
C GLU A 219 -41.87 -17.45 -4.50
N TYR A 220 -41.55 -16.15 -4.58
CA TYR A 220 -40.73 -15.45 -3.58
C TYR A 220 -41.47 -15.18 -2.27
N ALA A 221 -42.80 -15.04 -2.31
CA ALA A 221 -43.65 -14.84 -1.14
C ALA A 221 -43.97 -16.15 -0.39
N ASP A 222 -43.76 -17.31 -1.03
CA ASP A 222 -44.19 -18.63 -0.54
C ASP A 222 -43.20 -19.30 0.44
N LYS A 223 -42.05 -18.68 0.72
CA LYS A 223 -41.12 -19.14 1.78
C LYS A 223 -41.52 -18.52 3.12
N CYS A 224 -42.39 -19.20 3.86
CA CYS A 224 -42.98 -18.77 5.13
C CYS A 224 -41.95 -18.36 6.21
N TRP A 225 -41.63 -17.07 6.31
CA TRP A 225 -40.92 -16.48 7.44
C TRP A 225 -41.93 -15.88 8.42
N SER A 226 -41.85 -16.23 9.71
CA SER A 226 -42.78 -15.73 10.73
C SER A 226 -42.57 -14.24 11.07
N SER A 227 -41.36 -13.73 10.85
CA SER A 227 -41.02 -12.33 11.05
C SER A 227 -39.81 -11.91 10.21
N GLU A 228 -39.68 -10.61 9.98
CA GLU A 228 -38.49 -10.01 9.36
C GLU A 228 -37.21 -10.26 10.18
N PHE A 229 -37.33 -10.43 11.50
CA PHE A 229 -36.21 -10.78 12.37
C PHE A 229 -35.67 -12.20 12.12
N ASP A 230 -36.52 -13.12 11.67
CA ASP A 230 -36.09 -14.48 11.30
C ASP A 230 -35.26 -14.45 10.01
N ILE A 231 -35.56 -13.51 9.11
CA ILE A 231 -34.78 -13.26 7.91
C ILE A 231 -33.40 -12.72 8.31
N TYR A 232 -33.33 -11.69 9.15
CA TYR A 232 -32.06 -11.14 9.61
C TYR A 232 -31.22 -12.13 10.43
N ALA A 233 -31.86 -12.96 11.26
CA ALA A 233 -31.17 -13.99 12.02
C ALA A 233 -30.58 -15.07 11.10
N TRP A 234 -31.31 -15.45 10.05
CA TRP A 234 -30.82 -16.40 9.04
C TRP A 234 -29.67 -15.81 8.21
N GLU A 235 -29.76 -14.54 7.81
CA GLU A 235 -28.69 -13.83 7.12
C GLU A 235 -27.41 -13.76 7.97
N ALA A 236 -27.55 -13.42 9.26
CA ALA A 236 -26.42 -13.39 10.19
C ALA A 236 -25.79 -14.78 10.40
N GLN A 237 -26.60 -15.84 10.45
CA GLN A 237 -26.10 -17.22 10.55
C GLN A 237 -25.32 -17.63 9.28
N CYS A 238 -25.81 -17.24 8.11
CA CYS A 238 -25.09 -17.47 6.85
C CYS A 238 -23.74 -16.73 6.81
N ASP A 239 -23.67 -15.50 7.31
CA ASP A 239 -22.43 -14.73 7.43
C ASP A 239 -21.43 -15.40 8.40
N MET A 240 -21.92 -15.92 9.53
CA MET A 240 -21.10 -16.68 10.48
C MET A 240 -20.53 -17.96 9.85
N ASP A 241 -21.33 -18.69 9.09
CA ASP A 241 -20.88 -19.92 8.42
C ASP A 241 -19.81 -19.64 7.35
N VAL A 242 -19.94 -18.53 6.62
CA VAL A 242 -18.93 -18.07 5.65
C VAL A 242 -17.63 -17.70 6.35
N ALA A 243 -17.71 -16.95 7.46
CA ALA A 243 -16.54 -16.59 8.25
C ALA A 243 -15.81 -17.84 8.79
N ASN A 244 -16.55 -18.81 9.30
CA ASN A 244 -16.00 -20.06 9.82
C ASN A 244 -15.28 -20.87 8.73
N ARG A 245 -15.83 -20.98 7.52
CA ARG A 245 -15.13 -21.66 6.39
C ARG A 245 -13.82 -20.96 6.04
N LYS A 246 -13.80 -19.62 6.09
CA LYS A 246 -12.58 -18.85 5.82
C LYS A 246 -11.51 -19.06 6.90
N ILE A 247 -11.91 -19.16 8.17
CA ILE A 247 -11.02 -19.49 9.27
C ILE A 247 -10.38 -20.86 9.04
N THR A 248 -11.17 -21.88 8.67
CA THR A 248 -10.65 -23.22 8.37
C THR A 248 -9.66 -23.18 7.19
N GLY A 249 -9.98 -22.49 6.10
CA GLY A 249 -9.08 -22.38 4.95
C GLY A 249 -7.77 -21.67 5.27
N LEU A 250 -7.81 -20.62 6.10
CA LEU A 250 -6.59 -19.96 6.59
C LEU A 250 -5.75 -20.88 7.48
N GLN A 251 -6.39 -21.73 8.29
CA GLN A 251 -5.69 -22.72 9.12
C GLN A 251 -4.92 -23.73 8.25
N GLU A 252 -5.51 -24.22 7.16
CA GLU A 252 -4.81 -25.12 6.22
C GLU A 252 -3.59 -24.45 5.57
N ILE A 253 -3.67 -23.16 5.26
CA ILE A 253 -2.53 -22.40 4.71
C ILE A 253 -1.43 -22.27 5.77
N ILE A 254 -1.79 -21.96 7.01
CA ILE A 254 -0.85 -21.90 8.13
C ILE A 254 -0.13 -23.25 8.28
N ASP A 255 -0.88 -24.36 8.27
CA ASP A 255 -0.32 -25.70 8.42
C ASP A 255 0.65 -26.05 7.27
N LYS A 256 0.32 -25.67 6.03
CA LYS A 256 1.23 -25.81 4.86
C LYS A 256 2.52 -25.01 5.04
N GLN A 257 2.43 -23.76 5.49
CA GLN A 257 3.61 -22.92 5.74
C GLN A 257 4.46 -23.46 6.88
N GLN A 258 3.85 -23.97 7.94
CA GLN A 258 4.58 -24.63 9.04
C GLN A 258 5.29 -25.90 8.55
N ALA A 259 4.68 -26.67 7.65
CA ALA A 259 5.34 -27.83 7.04
C ALA A 259 6.57 -27.43 6.21
N LEU A 260 6.47 -26.35 5.42
CA LEU A 260 7.61 -25.79 4.67
C LEU A 260 8.73 -25.31 5.60
N ILE A 261 8.40 -24.63 6.70
CA ILE A 261 9.39 -24.21 7.70
C ILE A 261 10.12 -25.42 8.28
N ARG A 262 9.40 -26.49 8.66
CA ARG A 262 10.02 -27.72 9.16
C ARG A 262 10.94 -28.38 8.12
N GLU A 263 10.58 -28.31 6.84
CA GLU A 263 11.44 -28.79 5.74
C GLU A 263 12.73 -27.99 5.66
N PHE A 264 12.63 -26.66 5.64
CA PHE A 264 13.81 -25.80 5.60
C PHE A 264 14.68 -25.96 6.85
N GLU A 265 14.10 -26.12 8.02
CA GLU A 265 14.84 -26.44 9.25
C GLU A 265 15.59 -27.77 9.14
N ARG A 266 14.98 -28.80 8.53
CA ARG A 266 15.65 -30.08 8.27
C ARG A 266 16.84 -29.90 7.32
N VAL A 267 16.66 -29.18 6.21
CA VAL A 267 17.74 -28.88 5.25
C VAL A 267 18.88 -28.13 5.94
N ILE A 268 18.57 -27.10 6.73
CA ILE A 268 19.55 -26.36 7.53
C ILE A 268 20.30 -27.31 8.47
N LYS A 269 19.60 -28.21 9.16
CA LYS A 269 20.21 -29.18 10.09
C LYS A 269 21.13 -30.16 9.38
N VAL A 270 20.74 -30.67 8.22
CA VAL A 270 21.56 -31.58 7.39
C VAL A 270 22.82 -30.85 6.90
N ASN A 271 22.67 -29.62 6.39
CA ASN A 271 23.80 -28.84 5.92
C ASN A 271 24.75 -28.46 7.06
N LYS A 272 24.24 -28.07 8.24
CA LYS A 272 25.06 -27.83 9.42
C LYS A 272 25.80 -29.08 9.91
N ARG A 273 25.18 -30.27 9.81
CA ARG A 273 25.85 -31.54 10.13
C ARG A 273 26.97 -31.85 9.14
N ARG A 274 26.69 -31.74 7.83
CA ARG A 274 27.72 -31.91 6.78
C ARG A 274 28.86 -30.91 6.94
N GLU A 275 28.54 -29.66 7.25
CA GLU A 275 29.53 -28.62 7.53
C GLU A 275 30.39 -28.96 8.76
N ALA A 276 29.80 -29.53 9.82
CA ALA A 276 30.53 -30.02 11.00
C ALA A 276 31.36 -31.29 10.73
N GLU A 277 30.91 -32.16 9.83
CA GLU A 277 31.64 -33.35 9.37
C GLU A 277 32.85 -32.95 8.50
N ILE A 278 32.68 -31.97 7.63
CA ILE A 278 33.74 -31.44 6.74
C ILE A 278 34.77 -30.63 7.52
N ASN A 279 34.34 -29.78 8.45
CA ASN A 279 35.23 -28.86 9.16
C ASN A 279 35.76 -29.42 10.49
N GLY A 280 35.42 -30.67 10.82
CA GLY A 280 35.70 -31.28 12.12
C GLY A 280 34.84 -30.69 13.24
N THR A 281 34.58 -31.49 14.26
CA THR A 281 33.84 -31.12 15.48
C THR A 281 34.62 -30.18 16.39
N ASP A 282 35.29 -29.16 15.84
CA ASP A 282 35.95 -28.15 16.63
C ASP A 282 35.03 -26.95 16.83
N LYS A 283 34.74 -26.68 18.10
CA LYS A 283 33.75 -25.71 18.56
C LYS A 283 34.14 -24.29 18.15
N SER A 284 33.77 -23.82 16.96
CA SER A 284 34.00 -22.40 16.60
C SER A 284 32.97 -21.84 15.61
N GLY A 285 31.68 -22.06 15.87
CA GLY A 285 30.57 -21.41 15.14
C GLY A 285 30.45 -19.88 15.34
N ARG A 286 31.50 -19.21 15.83
CA ARG A 286 31.61 -17.75 15.81
C ARG A 286 32.89 -17.41 15.05
N PRO A 287 32.79 -16.62 13.97
CA PRO A 287 33.97 -16.07 13.34
C PRO A 287 34.84 -15.40 14.41
N PRO A 288 36.17 -15.51 14.33
CA PRO A 288 37.05 -14.94 15.33
C PRO A 288 36.69 -13.47 15.53
N LYS A 289 36.43 -13.10 16.79
CA LYS A 289 36.24 -11.70 17.14
C LYS A 289 37.52 -10.99 16.74
N LEU A 290 37.42 -10.07 15.79
CA LEU A 290 38.51 -9.18 15.44
C LEU A 290 38.80 -8.33 16.70
N VAL A 291 39.83 -8.72 17.46
CA VAL A 291 40.17 -8.16 18.78
C VAL A 291 40.25 -6.64 18.70
N GLU A 292 40.86 -6.13 17.62
CA GLU A 292 40.96 -4.70 17.31
C GLU A 292 39.60 -3.98 17.27
N ARG A 293 38.56 -4.59 16.68
CA ARG A 293 37.22 -3.97 16.63
C ARG A 293 36.60 -3.89 18.00
N GLN A 294 36.78 -4.92 18.82
CA GLN A 294 36.27 -4.94 20.17
C GLN A 294 36.97 -3.87 21.02
N GLU A 295 38.29 -3.73 20.91
CA GLU A 295 39.07 -2.69 21.59
C GLU A 295 38.65 -1.28 21.19
N VAL A 296 38.50 -1.01 19.89
CA VAL A 296 38.00 0.28 19.38
C VAL A 296 36.61 0.57 19.93
N THR A 297 35.72 -0.42 19.94
CA THR A 297 34.34 -0.24 20.43
C THR A 297 34.29 0.01 21.93
N LEU A 298 35.11 -0.68 22.71
CA LEU A 298 35.26 -0.43 24.14
C LEU A 298 35.73 1.00 24.40
N LYS A 299 36.77 1.45 23.70
CA LYS A 299 37.31 2.82 23.80
C LYS A 299 36.25 3.89 23.53
N PHE A 300 35.46 3.73 22.46
CA PHE A 300 34.41 4.70 22.14
C PHE A 300 33.20 4.60 23.07
N THR A 301 32.90 3.41 23.60
CA THR A 301 31.85 3.23 24.61
C THR A 301 32.20 3.96 25.90
N VAL A 302 33.45 3.87 26.38
CA VAL A 302 33.92 4.63 27.54
C VAL A 302 33.74 6.14 27.32
N ARG A 303 34.22 6.65 26.18
CA ARG A 303 34.09 8.09 25.83
C ARG A 303 32.64 8.54 25.77
N TRP A 304 31.77 7.71 25.20
CA TRP A 304 30.34 8.01 25.12
C TRP A 304 29.69 8.08 26.50
N VAL A 305 29.98 7.12 27.41
CA VAL A 305 29.45 7.16 28.78
C VAL A 305 29.99 8.37 29.55
N GLN A 306 31.28 8.71 29.39
CA GLN A 306 31.87 9.91 30.00
C GLN A 306 31.18 11.18 29.50
N SER A 307 31.08 11.35 28.19
CA SER A 307 30.40 12.51 27.61
C SER A 307 28.93 12.58 28.04
N LEU A 308 28.26 11.44 28.18
CA LEU A 308 26.88 11.41 28.66
C LEU A 308 26.78 11.86 30.12
N MET A 309 27.70 11.38 30.98
CA MET A 309 27.77 11.79 32.38
C MET A 309 28.03 13.30 32.50
N ASP A 310 28.92 13.84 31.67
CA ASP A 310 29.23 15.28 31.64
C ASP A 310 28.02 16.11 31.16
N THR A 311 27.38 15.72 30.05
CA THR A 311 26.21 16.43 29.49
C THR A 311 25.03 16.41 30.46
N LEU A 312 24.83 15.30 31.18
CA LEU A 312 23.78 15.17 32.20
C LEU A 312 24.20 15.70 33.58
N GLN A 313 25.45 16.14 33.74
CA GLN A 313 26.02 16.64 35.00
C GLN A 313 25.90 15.64 36.15
N VAL A 314 26.09 14.35 35.88
CA VAL A 314 26.03 13.28 36.88
C VAL A 314 27.44 12.79 37.26
N SER A 315 27.69 12.68 38.56
CA SER A 315 29.02 12.35 39.10
C SER A 315 29.29 10.86 39.28
N SER A 316 28.30 9.99 39.06
CA SER A 316 28.46 8.54 39.26
C SER A 316 27.51 7.72 38.41
N CYS A 317 27.86 6.45 38.16
CA CYS A 317 27.00 5.50 37.44
C CYS A 317 25.68 5.19 38.19
N ALA A 318 25.65 5.35 39.52
CA ALA A 318 24.43 5.20 40.31
C ALA A 318 23.45 6.36 40.02
N LYS A 319 23.95 7.60 40.00
CA LYS A 319 23.16 8.76 39.58
C LYS A 319 22.71 8.66 38.12
N LEU A 320 23.54 8.07 37.26
CA LEU A 320 23.19 7.86 35.85
C LEU A 320 22.01 6.87 35.70
N GLU A 321 21.97 5.79 36.49
CA GLU A 321 20.81 4.87 36.55
C GLU A 321 19.55 5.58 37.07
N GLU A 322 19.66 6.38 38.13
CA GLU A 322 18.53 7.16 38.65
C GLU A 322 17.98 8.17 37.63
N THR A 323 18.85 8.67 36.75
CA THR A 323 18.53 9.68 35.72
C THR A 323 18.00 9.06 34.43
N ILE A 324 18.34 7.80 34.14
CA ILE A 324 17.96 7.09 32.90
C ILE A 324 17.46 5.68 33.26
N CYS A 325 16.13 5.49 33.24
CA CYS A 325 15.51 4.17 33.40
C CYS A 325 15.68 3.31 32.14
N GLY A 326 16.88 2.77 31.92
CA GLY A 326 17.18 1.90 30.76
C GLY A 326 18.35 0.95 30.94
N SER A 327 19.17 1.12 31.98
CA SER A 327 20.30 0.23 32.30
C SER A 327 20.69 0.38 33.77
N SER A 328 21.25 -0.69 34.36
CA SER A 328 21.65 -0.69 35.77
C SER A 328 23.03 -0.07 36.00
N GLN A 329 23.30 0.41 37.21
CA GLN A 329 24.60 0.93 37.66
C GLN A 329 25.73 -0.02 37.29
N ARG A 330 25.52 -1.33 37.47
CA ARG A 330 26.50 -2.36 37.13
C ARG A 330 26.90 -2.32 35.65
N ASN A 331 25.93 -2.16 34.76
CA ASN A 331 26.20 -2.11 33.32
C ASN A 331 26.88 -0.80 32.94
N TRP A 332 26.42 0.33 33.48
CA TRP A 332 27.06 1.63 33.28
C TRP A 332 28.52 1.63 33.72
N SER A 333 28.80 1.06 34.90
CA SER A 333 30.17 0.92 35.41
C SER A 333 31.04 0.04 34.51
N ARG A 334 30.51 -1.07 34.01
CA ARG A 334 31.23 -1.95 33.06
C ARG A 334 31.54 -1.27 31.73
N TRP A 335 30.63 -0.43 31.24
CA TRP A 335 30.84 0.33 30.01
C TRP A 335 31.88 1.45 30.21
N LEU A 336 31.83 2.13 31.36
CA LEU A 336 32.79 3.18 31.73
C LEU A 336 34.21 2.63 31.99
N SER A 337 34.32 1.39 32.45
CA SER A 337 35.61 0.72 32.77
C SER A 337 36.15 -0.15 31.64
N ALA A 338 35.61 -0.05 30.42
CA ALA A 338 36.00 -0.87 29.27
C ALA A 338 35.90 -2.40 29.51
N GLN A 339 35.06 -2.86 30.44
CA GLN A 339 34.84 -4.29 30.71
C GLN A 339 33.78 -4.90 29.80
N ALA A 340 32.87 -4.09 29.25
CA ALA A 340 31.81 -4.56 28.37
C ALA A 340 31.37 -3.49 27.37
N VAL A 341 30.72 -3.94 26.29
CA VAL A 341 30.00 -3.11 25.33
C VAL A 341 28.51 -3.47 25.42
N PRO A 342 27.58 -2.50 25.31
CA PRO A 342 26.16 -2.82 25.17
C PRO A 342 25.88 -3.63 23.90
N THR A 343 24.86 -4.50 23.93
CA THR A 343 24.35 -5.13 22.71
C THR A 343 23.61 -4.11 21.84
N SER A 344 23.52 -4.34 20.52
CA SER A 344 22.76 -3.46 19.62
C SER A 344 21.30 -3.28 20.09
N LYS A 345 20.66 -4.37 20.54
CA LYS A 345 19.30 -4.35 21.07
C LYS A 345 19.19 -3.55 22.38
N SER A 346 20.08 -3.81 23.34
CA SER A 346 20.05 -3.08 24.63
C SER A 346 20.36 -1.61 24.46
N PHE A 347 21.27 -1.25 23.54
CA PHE A 347 21.61 0.15 23.25
C PHE A 347 20.45 0.90 22.58
N ALA A 348 19.74 0.25 21.64
CA ALA A 348 18.57 0.85 21.01
C ALA A 348 17.42 1.10 22.01
N ILE A 349 17.16 0.15 22.91
CA ILE A 349 16.19 0.34 24.00
C ILE A 349 16.60 1.50 24.89
N LEU A 350 17.88 1.55 25.28
CA LEU A 350 18.43 2.61 26.11
C LEU A 350 18.31 4.01 25.47
N GLN A 351 18.49 4.13 24.15
CA GLN A 351 18.31 5.41 23.45
C GLN A 351 16.87 5.92 23.47
N ALA A 352 15.90 5.01 23.50
CA ALA A 352 14.47 5.33 23.60
C ALA A 352 14.02 5.60 25.05
N SER A 353 14.82 5.21 26.06
CA SER A 353 14.51 5.47 27.46
C SER A 353 14.39 6.96 27.74
N LYS A 354 13.36 7.34 28.49
CA LYS A 354 13.16 8.72 28.95
C LYS A 354 14.13 9.05 30.08
N ILE A 355 14.59 10.29 30.06
CA ILE A 355 15.37 10.89 31.14
C ILE A 355 14.38 11.33 32.22
N THR A 356 14.63 10.91 33.44
CA THR A 356 13.71 11.10 34.58
C THR A 356 14.04 12.33 35.42
N ARG A 357 15.24 12.91 35.26
CA ARG A 357 15.71 14.04 36.07
C ARG A 357 16.66 14.96 35.28
N GLY A 358 16.71 16.22 35.68
CA GLY A 358 17.68 17.19 35.18
C GLY A 358 17.22 17.92 33.91
N ARG A 359 18.16 18.61 33.23
CA ARG A 359 17.86 19.51 32.10
C ARG A 359 17.09 18.86 30.95
N TYR A 360 17.24 17.56 30.77
CA TYR A 360 16.64 16.79 29.67
C TYR A 360 15.44 15.94 30.12
N GLU A 361 14.86 16.22 31.29
CA GLU A 361 13.72 15.47 31.83
C GLU A 361 12.57 15.37 30.81
N GLY A 362 11.99 14.17 30.69
CA GLY A 362 10.92 13.83 29.76
C GLY A 362 11.38 13.53 28.33
N GLN A 363 12.60 13.91 27.95
CA GLN A 363 13.15 13.64 26.62
C GLN A 363 13.75 12.23 26.53
N PRO A 364 13.75 11.60 25.34
CA PRO A 364 14.48 10.36 25.12
C PRO A 364 15.99 10.61 25.18
N LEU A 365 16.76 9.62 25.63
CA LEU A 365 18.22 9.71 25.70
C LEU A 365 18.87 10.06 24.36
N GLN A 366 18.27 9.65 23.25
CA GLN A 366 18.72 9.99 21.90
C GLN A 366 18.81 11.52 21.64
N ALA A 367 18.00 12.33 22.33
CA ALA A 367 18.01 13.79 22.19
C ALA A 367 19.24 14.45 22.87
N VAL A 368 19.94 13.73 23.74
CA VAL A 368 21.13 14.23 24.44
C VAL A 368 22.33 14.20 23.51
N GLN A 369 22.90 15.37 23.24
CA GLN A 369 24.12 15.49 22.46
C GLN A 369 25.31 14.95 23.27
N THR A 370 25.93 13.90 22.74
CA THR A 370 27.09 13.22 23.32
C THR A 370 28.19 13.10 22.28
N THR A 371 29.44 12.96 22.72
CA THR A 371 30.60 12.74 21.86
C THR A 371 31.28 11.43 22.23
N PRO A 372 31.31 10.41 21.35
CA PRO A 372 30.72 10.36 20.01
C PRO A 372 29.18 10.41 20.03
N ALA A 373 28.56 10.77 18.89
CA ALA A 373 27.11 10.84 18.81
C ALA A 373 26.47 9.45 18.99
N SER A 374 25.29 9.43 19.63
CA SER A 374 24.48 8.24 19.87
C SER A 374 24.23 7.39 18.60
N ALA A 375 24.01 8.04 17.44
CA ALA A 375 23.83 7.34 16.16
C ALA A 375 25.11 6.62 15.69
N ASP A 376 26.26 7.27 15.81
CA ASP A 376 27.56 6.70 15.45
C ASP A 376 27.92 5.53 16.37
N MET A 377 27.61 5.64 17.67
CA MET A 377 27.79 4.55 18.62
C MET A 377 26.95 3.33 18.27
N LEU A 378 25.68 3.51 17.91
CA LEU A 378 24.82 2.40 17.51
C LEU A 378 25.35 1.71 16.25
N LYS A 379 25.84 2.48 15.27
CA LYS A 379 26.49 1.96 14.06
C LYS A 379 27.74 1.16 14.40
N LEU A 380 28.60 1.68 15.28
CA LEU A 380 29.82 1.01 15.72
C LEU A 380 29.49 -0.32 16.42
N ILE A 381 28.57 -0.32 17.39
CA ILE A 381 28.13 -1.53 18.11
C ILE A 381 27.60 -2.61 17.15
N ARG A 382 26.85 -2.22 16.11
CA ARG A 382 26.36 -3.16 15.08
C ARG A 382 27.53 -3.79 14.31
N LEU A 383 28.50 -2.99 13.88
CA LEU A 383 29.67 -3.48 13.12
C LEU A 383 30.58 -4.39 13.96
N THR A 384 30.58 -4.24 15.28
CA THR A 384 31.34 -5.09 16.21
C THR A 384 30.66 -6.42 16.46
N GLY A 385 29.33 -6.47 16.38
CA GLY A 385 28.53 -7.71 16.48
C GLY A 385 28.44 -8.51 15.18
N VAL A 386 28.69 -7.87 14.03
CA VAL A 386 28.71 -8.53 12.71
C VAL A 386 30.10 -9.07 12.45
N ALA A 387 30.23 -10.40 12.43
CA ALA A 387 31.38 -11.02 11.81
C ALA A 387 31.38 -10.72 10.31
N LEU A 388 32.41 -10.04 9.81
CA LEU A 388 32.62 -9.99 8.38
C LEU A 388 32.97 -11.41 7.93
N LYS A 389 32.15 -11.98 7.05
CA LYS A 389 32.61 -13.05 6.17
C LYS A 389 33.78 -12.45 5.39
N GLN A 390 34.99 -12.92 5.65
CA GLN A 390 36.10 -12.66 4.74
C GLN A 390 35.66 -13.26 3.41
N SER A 391 35.45 -12.40 2.41
CA SER A 391 35.43 -12.80 1.02
C SER A 391 36.83 -13.33 0.72
N ALA A 392 36.99 -14.65 0.81
CA ALA A 392 38.11 -15.33 0.17
C ALA A 392 37.87 -15.22 -1.35
N SER A 393 38.37 -14.13 -1.94
CA SER A 393 38.76 -14.13 -3.34
C SER A 393 40.09 -14.89 -3.42
N ALA A 394 40.04 -16.08 -4.01
CA ALA A 394 41.19 -16.64 -4.70
C ALA A 394 41.43 -15.85 -5.99
#